data_AF-A0A066XKU4-F1
#
_entry.id   AF-A0A066XKU4-F1
#
_cell.length_a   1.000
_cell.length_b   1.000
_cell.length_c   1.000
_cell.angle_alpha   90.00
_cell.angle_beta   90.00
_cell.angle_gamma   90.00
#
_symmetry.space_group_name_H-M   'P 1'
#
loop_
_entity.id
_entity.type
_entity.pdbx_description
1 polymer ?
#
loop_
_entity_poly.entity_id
_entity_poly.type
_entity_poly.pdbx_seq_one_letter_code
_entity_poly.pdbx_strand_id
1 'polypeptide(L)'
;MSHLEQNVATAAARSATPEAVVELDAIEGSAPDSSHRDPESSPLAWLCVFGSFLFLYPCYGLMQSAGTIQSYLQQNQLSAYSPRDLGWITGLFTSLCLLLGIQTGPLMDAYGTQFLAPLSVALYVPMFFAMGECTEYWHFILCFGVMGGIAGALTSTVAIAVIGKLFNRRKGLAMGVALAGSALGGVTISLLLRSILPRLGWQWSMRVMGFLAMGTMTLGTICFLPYPRLSTSISGAPVGKEGAMLNFSAFRSVPFAFISMGSFLLEFVLFGITGLLPTFAIAAGFGSEAGFNLIAILNGGSFLGRITTGMVGDRLGHLNVLITMIFITIVITGIIFVPFGTKHIGALYTFAALWGYGSGSFLSGTPGEYFWTRLDMIGI
;
A
#
# COMPACT_ATOMS: atom_id res chain seq x y z
N MET A 1 -53.19 61.41 5.98
CA MET A 1 -53.34 60.30 6.95
C MET A 1 -52.23 59.29 6.68
N SER A 2 -51.18 59.30 7.50
CA SER A 2 -50.21 58.18 7.75
C SER A 2 -48.85 58.65 8.33
N HIS A 3 -48.77 59.83 8.98
CA HIS A 3 -47.55 60.33 9.63
C HIS A 3 -47.67 60.51 11.16
N LEU A 4 -48.54 59.74 11.84
CA LEU A 4 -48.86 59.96 13.27
C LEU A 4 -48.87 58.72 14.18
N GLU A 5 -48.27 57.58 13.80
CA GLU A 5 -48.29 56.37 14.65
C GLU A 5 -46.91 55.74 14.95
N GLN A 6 -45.81 56.48 14.89
CA GLN A 6 -44.50 55.95 15.34
C GLN A 6 -43.76 56.82 16.36
N ASN A 7 -44.40 57.89 16.86
CA ASN A 7 -43.80 58.83 17.83
C ASN A 7 -44.32 58.68 19.28
N VAL A 8 -44.74 57.48 19.68
CA VAL A 8 -44.98 57.16 21.10
C VAL A 8 -44.16 55.95 21.48
N ALA A 9 -42.89 56.20 21.86
CA ALA A 9 -42.13 55.46 22.86
C ALA A 9 -40.63 55.83 22.88
N THR A 10 -40.23 56.95 22.28
CA THR A 10 -38.96 57.62 22.60
C THR A 10 -39.11 58.39 23.92
N ALA A 11 -39.24 57.68 25.04
CA ALA A 11 -39.27 58.30 26.38
C ALA A 11 -38.86 57.30 27.48
N ALA A 12 -37.65 56.75 27.38
CA ALA A 12 -36.93 56.22 28.54
C ALA A 12 -35.44 56.46 28.33
N ALA A 13 -35.07 57.73 28.48
CA ALA A 13 -33.69 58.17 28.42
C ALA A 13 -32.95 57.88 29.75
N ARG A 14 -31.78 57.26 29.61
CA ARG A 14 -30.52 57.52 30.35
C ARG A 14 -30.44 57.24 31.86
N SER A 15 -29.65 56.24 32.23
CA SER A 15 -28.60 56.40 33.26
C SER A 15 -27.46 55.35 33.15
N ALA A 16 -26.23 55.88 33.14
CA ALA A 16 -24.93 55.33 33.60
C ALA A 16 -24.24 54.11 32.93
N THR A 17 -23.07 54.36 32.34
CA THR A 17 -21.91 53.47 32.06
C THR A 17 -21.07 53.19 33.34
N PRO A 18 -19.99 52.35 33.37
CA PRO A 18 -19.32 51.51 32.35
C PRO A 18 -18.96 50.05 32.83
N GLU A 19 -18.16 49.33 32.02
CA GLU A 19 -17.36 48.10 32.29
C GLU A 19 -17.89 46.73 31.81
N ALA A 20 -17.46 46.33 30.60
CA ALA A 20 -16.52 45.22 30.36
C ALA A 20 -16.45 44.93 28.85
N VAL A 21 -15.37 45.40 28.22
CA VAL A 21 -15.00 45.15 26.83
C VAL A 21 -14.36 43.76 26.75
N VAL A 22 -14.88 42.89 25.89
CA VAL A 22 -14.08 41.83 25.25
C VAL A 22 -14.33 41.97 23.75
N GLU A 23 -13.31 42.51 23.07
CA GLU A 23 -13.19 42.61 21.62
C GLU A 23 -13.44 41.26 20.94
N LEU A 24 -14.47 41.19 20.09
CA LEU A 24 -14.41 40.34 18.91
C LEU A 24 -13.84 41.22 17.79
N ASP A 25 -12.51 41.20 17.67
CA ASP A 25 -11.84 41.78 16.53
C ASP A 25 -12.29 41.08 15.26
N ALA A 26 -12.93 41.88 14.42
CA ALA A 26 -13.15 41.60 13.02
C ALA A 26 -11.80 41.49 12.33
N ILE A 27 -11.39 40.28 11.95
CA ILE A 27 -10.43 40.12 10.85
C ILE A 27 -11.24 40.20 9.57
N GLU A 28 -11.27 41.43 9.03
CA GLU A 28 -11.62 41.76 7.67
C GLU A 28 -11.00 40.76 6.68
N GLY A 29 -11.80 40.44 5.66
CA GLY A 29 -11.40 39.56 4.58
C GLY A 29 -10.09 40.02 3.93
N SER A 30 -9.07 39.18 4.03
CA SER A 30 -7.97 39.18 3.09
C SER A 30 -8.46 38.58 1.78
N ALA A 31 -8.18 39.30 0.69
CA ALA A 31 -8.38 38.93 -0.70
C ALA A 31 -7.86 37.51 -1.01
N PRO A 32 -8.33 36.86 -2.10
CA PRO A 32 -7.84 35.55 -2.50
C PRO A 32 -6.39 35.70 -2.95
N ASP A 33 -5.46 35.39 -2.04
CA ASP A 33 -4.04 35.44 -2.35
C ASP A 33 -3.72 34.33 -3.35
N SER A 34 -3.28 34.74 -4.53
CA SER A 34 -3.03 33.92 -5.71
C SER A 34 -1.75 33.08 -5.55
N SER A 35 -1.72 32.19 -4.57
CA SER A 35 -0.73 31.12 -4.48
C SER A 35 -1.37 29.81 -4.02
N HIS A 36 -2.12 29.17 -4.93
CA HIS A 36 -2.21 27.70 -4.90
C HIS A 36 -0.78 27.16 -5.06
N ARG A 37 0.01 27.09 -3.98
CA ARG A 37 1.25 26.31 -3.97
C ARG A 37 0.82 24.88 -4.27
N ASP A 38 1.24 24.37 -5.43
CA ASP A 38 1.03 22.96 -5.81
C ASP A 38 1.34 22.09 -4.58
N PRO A 39 0.38 21.35 -4.01
CA PRO A 39 0.64 20.49 -2.86
C PRO A 39 1.81 19.53 -3.14
N GLU A 40 1.99 19.13 -4.40
CA GLU A 40 3.10 18.32 -4.91
C GLU A 40 4.50 18.94 -4.77
N SER A 41 4.59 20.28 -4.70
CA SER A 41 5.84 21.02 -4.56
C SER A 41 6.26 21.19 -3.10
N SER A 42 5.36 20.91 -2.16
CA SER A 42 5.63 21.03 -0.73
C SER A 42 6.51 19.86 -0.24
N PRO A 43 7.57 20.12 0.54
CA PRO A 43 8.35 19.05 1.17
C PRO A 43 7.50 18.19 2.12
N LEU A 44 6.39 18.74 2.64
CA LEU A 44 5.46 17.99 3.48
C LEU A 44 4.71 16.90 2.70
N ALA A 45 4.44 17.09 1.41
CA ALA A 45 3.81 16.06 0.59
C ALA A 45 4.72 14.85 0.40
N TRP A 46 6.03 15.09 0.22
CA TRP A 46 7.05 14.05 0.16
C TRP A 46 7.26 13.35 1.51
N LEU A 47 7.04 14.05 2.62
CA LEU A 47 7.00 13.43 3.95
C LEU A 47 5.84 12.42 4.05
N CYS A 48 4.67 12.73 3.50
CA CYS A 48 3.57 11.77 3.41
C CYS A 48 3.88 10.58 2.51
N VAL A 49 4.59 10.77 1.38
CA VAL A 49 5.07 9.66 0.55
C VAL A 49 6.00 8.75 1.35
N PHE A 50 6.89 9.32 2.17
CA PHE A 50 7.73 8.56 3.09
C PHE A 50 6.90 7.85 4.18
N GLY A 51 5.83 8.46 4.67
CA GLY A 51 4.86 7.80 5.55
C GLY A 51 4.22 6.57 4.91
N SER A 52 3.78 6.69 3.65
CA SER A 52 3.24 5.57 2.88
C SER A 52 4.28 4.49 2.62
N PHE A 53 5.53 4.86 2.34
CA PHE A 53 6.67 3.93 2.25
C PHE A 53 6.81 3.10 3.53
N LEU A 54 6.75 3.74 4.69
CA LEU A 54 6.90 3.08 5.99
C LEU A 54 5.72 2.17 6.34
N PHE A 55 4.51 2.44 5.82
CA PHE A 55 3.35 1.54 5.97
C PHE A 55 3.44 0.32 5.05
N LEU A 56 3.84 0.53 3.79
CA LEU A 56 3.96 -0.53 2.80
C LEU A 56 5.16 -1.45 3.07
N TYR A 57 6.19 -0.94 3.75
CA TYR A 57 7.38 -1.67 4.13
C TYR A 57 7.08 -2.96 4.92
N PRO A 58 6.45 -2.92 6.13
CA PRO A 58 6.11 -4.14 6.84
C PRO A 58 4.97 -4.91 6.18
N CYS A 59 3.97 -4.21 5.60
CA CYS A 59 2.77 -4.85 5.06
C CYS A 59 3.05 -5.77 3.86
N TYR A 60 3.47 -5.18 2.74
CA TYR A 60 3.80 -5.95 1.54
C TYR A 60 5.16 -6.63 1.66
N GLY A 61 6.08 -6.12 2.50
CA GLY A 61 7.33 -6.82 2.80
C GLY A 61 7.08 -8.19 3.45
N LEU A 62 6.09 -8.29 4.34
CA LEU A 62 5.65 -9.56 4.91
C LEU A 62 5.02 -10.46 3.84
N MET A 63 4.19 -9.92 2.93
CA MET A 63 3.62 -10.68 1.81
C MET A 63 4.72 -11.29 0.92
N GLN A 64 5.74 -10.50 0.57
CA GLN A 64 6.88 -10.97 -0.23
C GLN A 64 7.74 -12.00 0.51
N SER A 65 7.80 -11.93 1.85
CA SER A 65 8.59 -12.83 2.71
C SER A 65 7.78 -14.00 3.26
N ALA A 66 6.50 -14.12 2.90
CA ALA A 66 5.57 -15.10 3.47
C ALA A 66 6.05 -16.54 3.25
N GLY A 67 6.72 -16.81 2.13
CA GLY A 67 7.32 -18.12 1.84
C GLY A 67 8.41 -18.54 2.84
N THR A 68 9.19 -17.59 3.36
CA THR A 68 10.22 -17.87 4.39
C THR A 68 9.58 -18.31 5.70
N ILE A 69 8.49 -17.63 6.09
CA ILE A 69 7.69 -17.97 7.28
C ILE A 69 7.05 -19.35 7.10
N GLN A 70 6.47 -19.61 5.92
CA GLN A 70 5.86 -20.89 5.57
C GLN A 70 6.87 -22.05 5.64
N SER A 71 8.07 -21.86 5.08
CA SER A 71 9.13 -22.87 5.11
C SER A 71 9.60 -23.17 6.54
N TYR A 72 9.68 -22.15 7.40
CA TYR A 72 10.07 -22.36 8.79
C TYR A 72 8.99 -23.11 9.58
N LEU A 73 7.72 -22.75 9.38
CA LEU A 73 6.58 -23.44 10.00
C LEU A 73 6.54 -24.91 9.59
N GLN A 74 6.79 -25.21 8.32
CA GLN A 74 6.87 -26.59 7.81
C GLN A 74 8.01 -27.40 8.45
N GLN A 75 9.14 -26.78 8.77
CA GLN A 75 10.28 -27.49 9.36
C GLN A 75 10.20 -27.66 10.88
N ASN A 76 9.30 -26.92 11.55
CA ASN A 76 9.23 -26.87 13.01
C ASN A 76 7.79 -27.18 13.50
N GLN A 77 7.04 -26.13 13.82
CA GLN A 77 5.73 -26.18 14.50
C GLN A 77 4.69 -27.02 13.75
N LEU A 78 4.70 -27.00 12.42
CA LEU A 78 3.73 -27.68 11.56
C LEU A 78 4.37 -28.76 10.68
N SER A 79 5.40 -29.44 11.18
CA SER A 79 6.07 -30.54 10.45
C SER A 79 5.16 -31.70 10.06
N ALA A 80 4.02 -31.87 10.75
CA ALA A 80 3.01 -32.87 10.41
C ALA A 80 2.12 -32.51 9.21
N TYR A 81 2.13 -31.24 8.75
CA TYR A 81 1.24 -30.74 7.70
C TYR A 81 1.93 -30.67 6.34
N SER A 82 1.15 -30.81 5.27
CA SER A 82 1.70 -30.73 3.91
C SER A 82 2.00 -29.27 3.52
N PRO A 83 2.94 -29.02 2.58
CA PRO A 83 3.20 -27.68 2.05
C PRO A 83 1.95 -26.99 1.49
N ARG A 84 0.99 -27.77 0.99
CA ARG A 84 -0.30 -27.31 0.48
C ARG A 84 -1.16 -26.72 1.60
N ASP A 85 -1.20 -27.37 2.76
CA ASP A 85 -2.00 -26.91 3.90
C ASP A 85 -1.42 -25.61 4.47
N LEU A 86 -0.10 -25.54 4.60
CA LEU A 86 0.61 -24.32 5.00
C LEU A 86 0.42 -23.16 4.01
N GLY A 87 0.28 -23.46 2.72
CA GLY A 87 0.01 -22.46 1.68
C GLY A 87 -1.36 -21.78 1.82
N TRP A 88 -2.34 -22.42 2.46
CA TRP A 88 -3.63 -21.78 2.75
C TRP A 88 -3.50 -20.61 3.73
N ILE A 89 -2.54 -20.64 4.66
CA ILE A 89 -2.34 -19.57 5.64
C ILE A 89 -1.86 -18.29 4.94
N THR A 90 -0.77 -18.39 4.17
CA THR A 90 -0.18 -17.28 3.42
C THR A 90 -1.07 -16.82 2.27
N GLY A 91 -1.78 -17.77 1.64
CA GLY A 91 -2.79 -17.52 0.62
C GLY A 91 -3.98 -16.74 1.18
N LEU A 92 -4.51 -17.12 2.35
CA LEU A 92 -5.62 -16.41 3.00
C LEU A 92 -5.21 -14.99 3.39
N PHE A 93 -4.01 -14.82 3.97
CA PHE A 93 -3.45 -13.50 4.29
C PHE A 93 -3.41 -12.59 3.05
N THR A 94 -2.82 -13.08 1.96
CA THR A 94 -2.68 -12.33 0.71
C THR A 94 -4.03 -12.03 0.07
N SER A 95 -4.93 -13.03 0.04
CA SER A 95 -6.26 -12.89 -0.56
C SER A 95 -7.12 -11.88 0.19
N LEU A 96 -7.17 -11.95 1.52
CA LEU A 96 -7.93 -11.01 2.33
C LEU A 96 -7.33 -9.60 2.28
N CYS A 97 -6.00 -9.47 2.27
CA CYS A 97 -5.33 -8.19 2.10
C CYS A 97 -5.78 -7.48 0.82
N LEU A 98 -5.84 -8.21 -0.31
CA LEU A 98 -6.22 -7.64 -1.61
C LEU A 98 -7.75 -7.47 -1.75
N LEU A 99 -8.55 -8.44 -1.31
CA LEU A 99 -10.02 -8.39 -1.43
C LEU A 99 -10.64 -7.30 -0.55
N LEU A 100 -10.19 -7.20 0.70
CA LEU A 100 -10.69 -6.19 1.63
C LEU A 100 -10.14 -4.78 1.31
N GLY A 101 -9.12 -4.67 0.46
CA GLY A 101 -8.67 -3.41 -0.13
C GLY A 101 -9.81 -2.64 -0.81
N ILE A 102 -10.70 -3.37 -1.49
CA ILE A 102 -11.86 -2.77 -2.18
C ILE A 102 -12.81 -2.10 -1.18
N GLN A 103 -13.05 -2.73 -0.03
CA GLN A 103 -13.99 -2.25 0.97
C GLN A 103 -13.39 -1.17 1.89
N THR A 104 -12.06 -1.22 2.10
CA THR A 104 -11.33 -0.24 2.91
C THR A 104 -11.14 1.11 2.20
N GLY A 105 -11.30 1.17 0.87
CA GLY A 105 -11.30 2.41 0.10
C GLY A 105 -12.42 3.38 0.52
N PRO A 106 -13.70 2.99 0.44
CA PRO A 106 -14.81 3.82 0.93
C PRO A 106 -14.69 4.16 2.42
N LEU A 107 -14.13 3.25 3.22
CA LEU A 107 -13.86 3.50 4.63
C LEU A 107 -12.84 4.65 4.80
N MET A 108 -11.82 4.68 3.95
CA MET A 108 -10.81 5.74 3.87
C MET A 108 -11.38 7.09 3.49
N ASP A 109 -12.38 7.11 2.61
CA ASP A 109 -13.06 8.34 2.22
C ASP A 109 -14.02 8.84 3.31
N ALA A 110 -14.64 7.94 4.08
CA ALA A 110 -15.57 8.30 5.15
C ALA A 110 -14.89 8.75 6.46
N TYR A 111 -13.86 8.02 6.91
CA TYR A 111 -13.24 8.24 8.23
C TYR A 111 -11.88 8.95 8.16
N GLY A 112 -11.27 9.02 6.98
CA GLY A 112 -10.02 9.73 6.75
C GLY A 112 -8.76 9.04 7.32
N THR A 113 -7.61 9.57 6.94
CA THR A 113 -6.26 9.09 7.31
C THR A 113 -6.03 9.06 8.82
N GLN A 114 -6.51 10.07 9.55
CA GLN A 114 -6.16 10.29 10.95
C GLN A 114 -6.73 9.23 11.88
N PHE A 115 -7.87 8.64 11.54
CA PHE A 115 -8.47 7.56 12.31
C PHE A 115 -7.98 6.19 11.83
N LEU A 116 -7.89 5.99 10.50
CA LEU A 116 -7.57 4.69 9.93
C LEU A 116 -6.09 4.32 10.03
N ALA A 117 -5.17 5.30 9.98
CA ALA A 117 -3.74 5.04 10.18
C ALA A 117 -3.45 4.41 11.56
N PRO A 118 -3.82 5.03 12.71
CA PRO A 118 -3.59 4.42 14.01
C PRO A 118 -4.42 3.15 14.23
N LEU A 119 -5.64 3.06 13.67
CA LEU A 119 -6.42 1.81 13.73
C LEU A 119 -5.68 0.66 13.02
N SER A 120 -5.06 0.93 11.87
CA SER A 120 -4.28 -0.08 11.16
C SER A 120 -3.06 -0.53 11.97
N VAL A 121 -2.37 0.38 12.66
CA VAL A 121 -1.25 0.03 13.56
C VAL A 121 -1.75 -0.85 14.70
N ALA A 122 -2.88 -0.47 15.31
CA ALA A 122 -3.49 -1.18 16.42
C ALA A 122 -3.98 -2.60 16.04
N LEU A 123 -4.26 -2.86 14.77
CA LEU A 123 -4.63 -4.20 14.29
C LEU A 123 -3.43 -5.00 13.76
N TYR A 124 -2.50 -4.35 13.06
CA TYR A 124 -1.38 -5.00 12.38
C TYR A 124 -0.28 -5.42 13.35
N VAL A 125 -0.01 -4.62 14.38
CA VAL A 125 1.07 -4.89 15.34
C VAL A 125 0.76 -6.09 16.25
N PRO A 126 -0.44 -6.19 16.89
CA PRO A 126 -0.76 -7.34 17.74
C PRO A 126 -0.74 -8.67 17.02
N MET A 127 -0.96 -8.69 15.70
CA MET A 127 -0.85 -9.88 14.87
C MET A 127 0.50 -10.58 15.04
N PHE A 128 1.61 -9.84 15.04
CA PHE A 128 2.95 -10.42 15.23
C PHE A 128 3.15 -11.00 16.63
N PHE A 129 2.63 -10.34 17.66
CA PHE A 129 2.73 -10.81 19.04
C PHE A 129 1.88 -12.07 19.26
N ALA A 130 0.65 -12.08 18.74
CA ALA A 130 -0.23 -13.24 18.77
C ALA A 130 0.37 -14.42 18.01
N MET A 131 0.95 -14.17 16.82
CA MET A 131 1.63 -15.19 16.02
C MET A 131 2.84 -15.81 16.73
N GLY A 132 3.51 -15.07 17.61
CA GLY A 132 4.58 -15.61 18.45
C GLY A 132 4.11 -16.73 19.38
N GLU A 133 2.90 -16.66 19.91
CA GLU A 133 2.34 -17.63 20.87
C GLU A 133 1.50 -18.74 20.19
N CYS A 134 1.36 -18.70 18.87
CA CYS A 134 0.60 -19.71 18.12
C CYS A 134 1.36 -21.03 18.05
N THR A 135 0.68 -22.13 18.38
CA THR A 135 1.20 -23.51 18.27
C THR A 135 0.43 -24.38 17.26
N GLU A 136 -0.89 -24.19 17.18
CA GLU A 136 -1.78 -24.99 16.35
C GLU A 136 -2.04 -24.35 14.98
N TYR A 137 -2.32 -25.17 13.96
CA TYR A 137 -2.62 -24.71 12.59
C TYR A 137 -3.73 -23.65 12.54
N TRP A 138 -4.82 -23.87 13.28
CA TRP A 138 -5.94 -22.92 13.33
C TRP A 138 -5.57 -21.58 13.96
N HIS A 139 -4.60 -21.55 14.89
CA HIS A 139 -4.11 -20.29 15.46
C HIS A 139 -3.41 -19.45 14.39
N PHE A 140 -2.61 -20.08 13.53
CA PHE A 140 -1.95 -19.39 12.42
C PHE A 140 -2.93 -18.92 11.34
N ILE A 141 -3.97 -19.71 11.02
CA ILE A 141 -5.03 -19.28 10.09
C ILE A 141 -5.74 -18.02 10.60
N LEU A 142 -6.12 -17.99 11.88
CA LEU A 142 -6.83 -16.86 12.46
C LEU A 142 -5.92 -15.63 12.64
N CYS A 143 -4.71 -15.82 13.20
CA CYS A 143 -3.81 -14.71 13.48
C CYS A 143 -3.17 -14.16 12.22
N PHE A 144 -2.50 -15.01 11.44
CA PHE A 144 -1.74 -14.55 10.27
C PHE A 144 -2.63 -14.39 9.04
N GLY A 145 -3.51 -15.37 8.78
CA GLY A 145 -4.42 -15.32 7.64
C GLY A 145 -5.50 -14.24 7.78
N VAL A 146 -6.40 -14.40 8.75
CA VAL A 146 -7.59 -13.54 8.89
C VAL A 146 -7.25 -12.17 9.46
N MET A 147 -6.70 -12.11 10.68
CA MET A 147 -6.37 -10.84 11.32
C MET A 147 -5.28 -10.08 10.55
N GLY A 148 -4.23 -10.78 10.11
CA GLY A 148 -3.20 -10.20 9.26
C GLY A 148 -3.74 -9.67 7.93
N GLY A 149 -4.67 -10.39 7.28
CA GLY A 149 -5.27 -9.96 6.02
C GLY A 149 -6.14 -8.72 6.17
N ILE A 150 -6.99 -8.67 7.20
CA ILE A 150 -7.83 -7.50 7.50
C ILE A 150 -6.96 -6.27 7.82
N ALA A 151 -5.96 -6.45 8.69
CA ALA A 151 -5.08 -5.37 9.08
C ALA A 151 -4.22 -4.89 7.89
N GLY A 152 -3.70 -5.83 7.08
CA GLY A 152 -2.91 -5.53 5.89
C GLY A 152 -3.70 -4.78 4.81
N ALA A 153 -4.97 -5.14 4.60
CA ALA A 153 -5.86 -4.41 3.69
C ALA A 153 -6.03 -2.95 4.11
N LEU A 154 -6.21 -2.71 5.41
CA LEU A 154 -6.34 -1.36 5.94
C LEU A 154 -5.03 -0.57 5.80
N THR A 155 -3.90 -1.18 6.17
CA THR A 155 -2.57 -0.56 6.08
C THR A 155 -2.19 -0.19 4.65
N SER A 156 -2.37 -1.11 3.71
CA SER A 156 -2.05 -0.89 2.29
C SER A 156 -2.92 0.20 1.67
N THR A 157 -4.23 0.18 1.95
CA THR A 157 -5.18 1.15 1.42
C THR A 157 -4.92 2.55 1.94
N VAL A 158 -4.64 2.72 3.24
CA VAL A 158 -4.27 4.03 3.80
C VAL A 158 -3.03 4.59 3.09
N ALA A 159 -2.00 3.77 2.88
CA ALA A 159 -0.77 4.21 2.25
C ALA A 159 -0.95 4.63 0.78
N ILE A 160 -1.74 3.86 0.01
CA ILE A 160 -2.00 4.12 -1.41
C ILE A 160 -2.92 5.35 -1.58
N ALA A 161 -4.00 5.43 -0.80
CA ALA A 161 -4.99 6.50 -0.91
C ALA A 161 -4.40 7.88 -0.57
N VAL A 162 -3.45 7.97 0.37
CA VAL A 162 -2.75 9.21 0.68
C VAL A 162 -2.07 9.78 -0.58
N ILE A 163 -1.36 8.93 -1.33
CA ILE A 163 -0.63 9.35 -2.52
C ILE A 163 -1.60 9.75 -3.63
N GLY A 164 -2.66 8.97 -3.82
CA GLY A 164 -3.71 9.26 -4.80
C GLY A 164 -4.39 10.62 -4.60
N LYS A 165 -4.47 11.09 -3.35
CA LYS A 165 -5.06 12.39 -2.97
C LYS A 165 -4.07 13.56 -3.06
N LEU A 166 -2.79 13.36 -2.76
CA LEU A 166 -1.79 14.43 -2.74
C LEU A 166 -1.17 14.74 -4.11
N PHE A 167 -1.05 13.72 -4.97
CA PHE A 167 -0.31 13.83 -6.23
C PHE A 167 -1.22 13.52 -7.42
N ASN A 168 -1.15 14.37 -8.45
CA ASN A 168 -1.83 14.21 -9.72
C ASN A 168 -0.81 14.15 -10.87
N ARG A 169 0.10 15.13 -10.99
CA ARG A 169 1.09 15.23 -12.07
C ARG A 169 2.31 14.33 -11.86
N ARG A 170 2.74 14.10 -10.62
CA ARG A 170 3.89 13.23 -10.26
C ARG A 170 3.46 11.95 -9.54
N LYS A 171 2.23 11.50 -9.81
CA LYS A 171 1.59 10.41 -9.07
C LYS A 171 2.29 9.07 -9.28
N GLY A 172 2.76 8.78 -10.49
CA GLY A 172 3.52 7.57 -10.79
C GLY A 172 4.85 7.51 -10.02
N LEU A 173 5.60 8.61 -9.98
CA LEU A 173 6.83 8.69 -9.17
C LEU A 173 6.53 8.53 -7.68
N ALA A 174 5.53 9.23 -7.15
CA ALA A 174 5.17 9.15 -5.73
C ALA A 174 4.72 7.74 -5.32
N MET A 175 3.88 7.10 -6.15
CA MET A 175 3.42 5.73 -5.95
C MET A 175 4.57 4.73 -6.06
N GLY A 176 5.45 4.91 -7.05
CA GLY A 176 6.65 4.11 -7.24
C GLY A 176 7.59 4.17 -6.03
N VAL A 177 7.83 5.37 -5.48
CA VAL A 177 8.64 5.54 -4.26
C VAL A 177 7.98 4.85 -3.07
N ALA A 178 6.68 5.05 -2.82
CA ALA A 178 6.02 4.41 -1.69
C ALA A 178 6.00 2.88 -1.81
N LEU A 179 5.69 2.34 -2.99
CA LEU A 179 5.75 0.91 -3.25
C LEU A 179 7.17 0.39 -3.18
N ALA A 180 8.21 1.17 -3.46
CA ALA A 180 9.59 0.74 -3.27
C ALA A 180 9.87 0.31 -1.81
N GLY A 181 9.12 0.85 -0.85
CA GLY A 181 9.14 0.41 0.55
C GLY A 181 8.87 -1.08 0.73
N SER A 182 7.96 -1.66 -0.06
CA SER A 182 7.67 -3.10 0.08
C SER A 182 8.75 -4.01 -0.48
N ALA A 183 9.48 -3.57 -1.50
CA ALA A 183 10.64 -4.30 -2.00
C ALA A 183 11.75 -4.31 -0.94
N LEU A 184 12.04 -3.15 -0.35
CA LEU A 184 13.03 -3.05 0.74
C LEU A 184 12.59 -3.86 1.97
N GLY A 185 11.31 -3.80 2.32
CA GLY A 185 10.72 -4.59 3.40
C GLY A 185 10.85 -6.08 3.15
N GLY A 186 10.60 -6.57 1.94
CA GLY A 186 10.77 -7.97 1.56
C GLY A 186 12.21 -8.47 1.75
N VAL A 187 13.20 -7.68 1.32
CA VAL A 187 14.62 -8.01 1.52
C VAL A 187 14.96 -8.03 3.01
N THR A 188 14.65 -6.95 3.72
CA THR A 188 15.05 -6.82 5.13
C THR A 188 14.35 -7.85 6.00
N ILE A 189 13.04 -8.09 5.83
CA ILE A 189 12.29 -9.07 6.62
C ILE A 189 12.82 -10.48 6.36
N SER A 190 13.06 -10.84 5.09
CA SER A 190 13.61 -12.16 4.73
C SER A 190 15.01 -12.40 5.32
N LEU A 191 15.91 -11.42 5.22
CA LEU A 191 17.27 -11.52 5.77
C LEU A 191 17.27 -11.50 7.30
N LEU A 192 16.42 -10.65 7.89
CA LEU A 192 16.25 -10.56 9.32
C LEU A 192 15.79 -11.91 9.86
N LEU A 193 14.68 -12.47 9.35
CA LEU A 193 14.16 -13.78 9.72
C LEU A 193 15.22 -14.88 9.59
N ARG A 194 15.96 -14.91 8.48
CA ARG A 194 17.04 -15.88 8.29
C ARG A 194 18.10 -15.84 9.38
N SER A 195 18.44 -14.65 9.88
CA SER A 195 19.46 -14.47 10.92
C SER A 195 18.95 -14.70 12.35
N ILE A 196 17.69 -14.34 12.62
CA ILE A 196 17.13 -14.36 13.97
C ILE A 196 16.43 -15.68 14.31
N LEU A 197 15.82 -16.36 13.34
CA LEU A 197 15.11 -17.63 13.57
C LEU A 197 16.01 -18.69 14.22
N PRO A 198 17.26 -18.93 13.76
CA PRO A 198 18.15 -19.91 14.39
C PRO A 198 18.66 -19.50 15.77
N ARG A 199 18.71 -18.19 16.08
CA ARG A 199 19.35 -17.65 17.30
C ARG A 199 18.37 -17.40 18.43
N LEU A 200 17.19 -16.87 18.09
CA LEU A 200 16.18 -16.41 19.05
C LEU A 200 14.93 -17.31 19.08
N GLY A 201 14.80 -18.24 18.12
CA GLY A 201 13.63 -19.09 17.97
C GLY A 201 12.41 -18.33 17.46
N TRP A 202 11.27 -19.04 17.31
CA TRP A 202 10.06 -18.52 16.69
C TRP A 202 9.46 -17.32 17.44
N GLN A 203 9.15 -17.49 18.73
CA GLN A 203 8.48 -16.50 19.57
C GLN A 203 9.15 -15.12 19.51
N TRP A 204 10.44 -15.07 19.82
CA TRP A 204 11.19 -13.81 19.80
C TRP A 204 11.38 -13.25 18.40
N SER A 205 11.49 -14.11 17.37
CA SER A 205 11.56 -13.64 15.99
C SER A 205 10.30 -12.90 15.56
N MET A 206 9.13 -13.41 15.91
CA MET A 206 7.85 -12.75 15.62
C MET A 206 7.71 -11.44 16.39
N ARG A 207 8.14 -11.40 17.67
CA ARG A 207 8.13 -10.17 18.49
C ARG A 207 9.05 -9.08 17.90
N VAL A 208 10.24 -9.44 17.42
CA VAL A 208 11.16 -8.51 16.74
C VAL A 208 10.51 -7.92 15.48
N MET A 209 9.80 -8.73 14.69
CA MET A 209 9.03 -8.22 13.54
C MET A 209 7.89 -7.28 13.98
N GLY A 210 7.21 -7.60 15.08
CA GLY A 210 6.20 -6.74 15.70
C GLY A 210 6.75 -5.37 16.10
N PHE A 211 7.93 -5.32 16.73
CA PHE A 211 8.60 -4.06 17.06
C PHE A 211 9.04 -3.28 15.83
N LEU A 212 9.53 -3.96 14.78
CA LEU A 212 9.89 -3.34 13.50
C LEU A 212 8.66 -2.71 12.83
N ALA A 213 7.54 -3.44 12.77
CA ALA A 213 6.28 -2.95 12.23
C ALA A 213 5.74 -1.79 13.06
N MET A 214 5.76 -1.90 14.39
CA MET A 214 5.34 -0.82 15.29
C MET A 214 6.15 0.46 15.07
N GLY A 215 7.49 0.36 15.01
CA GLY A 215 8.36 1.51 14.81
C GLY A 215 8.13 2.17 13.46
N THR A 216 8.13 1.40 12.38
CA THR A 216 7.92 1.91 11.02
C THR A 216 6.53 2.53 10.84
N MET A 217 5.46 1.85 11.26
CA MET A 217 4.09 2.36 11.09
C MET A 217 3.77 3.52 12.03
N THR A 218 4.33 3.57 13.24
CA THR A 218 4.14 4.74 14.14
C THR A 218 4.81 5.97 13.54
N LEU A 219 6.04 5.83 13.04
CA LEU A 219 6.73 6.90 12.32
C LEU A 219 5.97 7.32 11.05
N GLY A 220 5.40 6.36 10.31
CA GLY A 220 4.57 6.66 9.14
C GLY A 220 3.30 7.45 9.51
N THR A 221 2.67 7.12 10.65
CA THR A 221 1.49 7.83 11.15
C THR A 221 1.85 9.26 11.51
N ILE A 222 3.03 9.47 12.12
CA ILE A 222 3.58 10.80 12.40
C ILE A 222 3.77 11.61 11.12
N CYS A 223 4.24 10.97 10.05
CA CYS A 223 4.42 11.61 8.73
C CYS A 223 3.09 12.02 8.06
N PHE A 224 1.95 11.50 8.50
CA PHE A 224 0.62 11.86 7.98
C PHE A 224 -0.05 13.03 8.75
N LEU A 225 0.44 13.40 9.93
CA LEU A 225 -0.11 14.52 10.72
C LEU A 225 -0.14 15.88 10.01
N PRO A 226 0.81 16.27 9.13
CA PRO A 226 0.82 17.58 8.49
C PRO A 226 -0.37 17.86 7.58
N TYR A 227 -1.10 16.83 7.13
CA TYR A 227 -2.30 16.99 6.30
C TYR A 227 -3.53 16.36 6.96
N PRO A 228 -4.08 17.01 8.01
CA PRO A 228 -5.22 16.49 8.77
C PRO A 228 -6.50 16.38 7.93
N ARG A 229 -6.61 17.14 6.84
CA ARG A 229 -7.79 17.18 5.95
C ARG A 229 -7.64 16.40 4.65
N LEU A 230 -7.00 15.22 4.70
CA LEU A 230 -7.11 14.27 3.58
C LEU A 230 -8.53 13.65 3.43
N SER A 231 -9.48 14.08 4.26
CA SER A 231 -10.86 13.63 4.28
C SER A 231 -11.81 14.43 3.39
N THR A 232 -11.33 15.42 2.62
CA THR A 232 -12.24 16.18 1.73
C THR A 232 -12.18 15.58 0.33
N SER A 233 -13.17 14.74 0.03
CA SER A 233 -13.43 14.16 -1.28
C SER A 233 -13.28 15.21 -2.39
N ILE A 234 -12.52 14.86 -3.45
CA ILE A 234 -12.42 15.65 -4.69
C ILE A 234 -13.74 15.65 -5.47
N SER A 235 -14.69 14.77 -5.14
CA SER A 235 -16.02 14.80 -5.73
C SER A 235 -17.06 15.08 -4.67
N GLY A 236 -17.85 16.14 -4.88
CA GLY A 236 -19.11 16.39 -4.19
C GLY A 236 -20.19 15.32 -4.44
N ALA A 237 -19.79 14.06 -4.62
CA ALA A 237 -20.69 12.93 -4.58
C ALA A 237 -21.03 12.68 -3.11
N PRO A 238 -22.32 12.77 -2.72
CA PRO A 238 -22.71 12.44 -1.37
C PRO A 238 -22.29 11.01 -1.10
N VAL A 239 -21.63 10.77 0.03
CA VAL A 239 -21.51 9.42 0.61
C VAL A 239 -22.91 9.03 1.08
N GLY A 240 -23.78 8.76 0.11
CA GLY A 240 -25.03 8.08 0.34
C GLY A 240 -24.70 6.69 0.88
N LYS A 241 -25.58 6.15 1.71
CA LYS A 241 -25.50 4.79 2.26
C LYS A 241 -25.36 3.68 1.18
N GLU A 242 -25.49 4.04 -0.10
CA GLU A 242 -25.30 3.20 -1.29
C GLU A 242 -23.83 3.11 -1.78
N GLY A 243 -22.94 4.03 -1.39
CA GLY A 243 -21.54 4.08 -1.85
C GLY A 243 -20.62 2.98 -1.31
N ALA A 244 -21.13 2.12 -0.42
CA ALA A 244 -20.39 0.97 0.13
C ALA A 244 -20.72 -0.36 -0.57
N MET A 245 -21.65 -0.37 -1.54
CA MET A 245 -21.97 -1.58 -2.30
C MET A 245 -20.97 -1.78 -3.44
N LEU A 246 -20.46 -3.01 -3.59
CA LEU A 246 -19.59 -3.40 -4.71
C LEU A 246 -20.31 -3.11 -6.04
N ASN A 247 -19.94 -2.02 -6.69
CA ASN A 247 -20.55 -1.62 -7.95
C ASN A 247 -19.91 -2.40 -9.11
N PHE A 248 -20.47 -3.59 -9.40
CA PHE A 248 -20.06 -4.40 -10.54
C PHE A 248 -20.40 -3.79 -11.91
N SER A 249 -21.08 -2.63 -11.95
CA SER A 249 -21.37 -1.93 -13.21
C SER A 249 -20.10 -1.54 -13.97
N ALA A 250 -18.99 -1.30 -13.26
CA ALA A 250 -17.69 -0.99 -13.88
C ALA A 250 -17.20 -2.13 -14.81
N PHE A 251 -17.47 -3.39 -14.46
CA PHE A 251 -17.12 -4.57 -15.29
C PHE A 251 -17.95 -4.67 -16.57
N ARG A 252 -19.02 -3.89 -16.71
CA ARG A 252 -19.78 -3.80 -17.96
C ARG A 252 -18.97 -3.11 -19.06
N SER A 253 -17.97 -2.31 -18.69
CA SER A 253 -17.05 -1.73 -19.66
C SER A 253 -15.96 -2.73 -20.05
N VAL A 254 -15.92 -3.07 -21.34
CA VAL A 254 -14.94 -4.01 -21.91
C VAL A 254 -13.48 -3.60 -21.60
N PRO A 255 -13.08 -2.31 -21.70
CA PRO A 255 -11.71 -1.91 -21.37
C PRO A 255 -11.34 -2.17 -19.90
N PHE A 256 -12.26 -1.92 -18.96
CA PHE A 256 -12.03 -2.19 -17.54
C PHE A 256 -11.90 -3.69 -17.27
N ALA A 257 -12.71 -4.52 -17.92
CA ALA A 257 -12.61 -5.97 -17.79
C ALA A 257 -11.25 -6.50 -18.29
N PHE A 258 -10.76 -6.01 -19.44
CA PHE A 258 -9.44 -6.38 -19.96
C PHE A 258 -8.28 -5.93 -19.06
N ILE A 259 -8.32 -4.70 -18.54
CA ILE A 259 -7.30 -4.18 -17.62
C ILE A 259 -7.31 -4.98 -16.30
N SER A 260 -8.50 -5.32 -15.80
CA SER A 260 -8.65 -6.10 -14.57
C SER A 260 -8.12 -7.52 -14.74
N MET A 261 -8.47 -8.19 -15.84
CA MET A 261 -7.96 -9.51 -16.19
C MET A 261 -6.44 -9.48 -16.39
N GLY A 262 -5.91 -8.47 -17.08
CA GLY A 262 -4.48 -8.27 -17.27
C GLY A 262 -3.74 -8.11 -15.93
N SER A 263 -4.27 -7.26 -15.04
CA SER A 263 -3.72 -7.07 -13.69
C SER A 263 -3.74 -8.36 -12.87
N PHE A 264 -4.84 -9.12 -12.93
CA PHE A 264 -4.95 -10.43 -12.29
C PHE A 264 -3.88 -11.42 -12.78
N LEU A 265 -3.68 -11.52 -14.09
CA LEU A 265 -2.67 -12.40 -14.69
C LEU A 265 -1.24 -11.96 -14.33
N LEU A 266 -0.98 -10.66 -14.29
CA LEU A 266 0.33 -10.12 -13.88
C LEU A 266 0.63 -10.43 -12.42
N GLU A 267 -0.35 -10.26 -11.53
CA GLU A 267 -0.20 -10.56 -10.11
C GLU A 267 0.01 -12.06 -9.87
N PHE A 268 -0.70 -12.91 -10.63
CA PHE A 268 -0.50 -14.36 -10.62
C PHE A 268 0.94 -14.74 -11.00
N VAL A 269 1.48 -14.14 -12.07
CA VAL A 269 2.87 -14.36 -12.49
C VAL A 269 3.84 -13.82 -11.44
N LEU A 270 3.53 -12.68 -10.80
CA LEU A 270 4.38 -12.05 -9.80
C LEU A 270 4.56 -12.95 -8.58
N PHE A 271 3.46 -13.41 -7.97
CA PHE A 271 3.51 -14.33 -6.84
C PHE A 271 4.03 -15.73 -7.21
N GLY A 272 3.74 -16.18 -8.43
CA GLY A 272 4.27 -17.45 -8.94
C GLY A 272 5.79 -17.44 -9.00
N ILE A 273 6.39 -16.40 -9.57
CA ILE A 273 7.86 -16.30 -9.67
C ILE A 273 8.49 -16.04 -8.31
N THR A 274 7.98 -15.12 -7.48
CA THR A 274 8.56 -14.88 -6.15
C THR A 274 8.46 -16.10 -5.24
N GLY A 275 7.39 -16.90 -5.34
CA GLY A 275 7.22 -18.12 -4.55
C GLY A 275 8.01 -19.33 -5.06
N LEU A 276 8.08 -19.55 -6.37
CA LEU A 276 8.67 -20.78 -6.95
C LEU A 276 10.15 -20.64 -7.31
N LEU A 277 10.66 -19.44 -7.53
CA LEU A 277 12.06 -19.23 -7.95
C LEU A 277 13.09 -19.80 -6.95
N PRO A 278 12.92 -19.68 -5.62
CA PRO A 278 13.81 -20.33 -4.66
C PRO A 278 13.77 -21.86 -4.76
N THR A 279 12.57 -22.43 -4.87
CA THR A 279 12.37 -23.87 -5.01
C THR A 279 12.98 -24.40 -6.31
N PHE A 280 12.85 -23.64 -7.39
CA PHE A 280 13.49 -23.95 -8.68
C PHE A 280 15.03 -23.96 -8.56
N ALA A 281 15.62 -22.99 -7.87
CA ALA A 281 17.08 -22.95 -7.67
C ALA A 281 17.59 -24.16 -6.88
N ILE A 282 16.85 -24.60 -5.87
CA ILE A 282 17.17 -25.80 -5.09
C ILE A 282 17.02 -27.05 -5.96
N ALA A 283 15.93 -27.17 -6.71
CA ALA A 283 15.70 -28.30 -7.63
C ALA A 283 16.76 -28.39 -8.74
N ALA A 284 17.32 -27.25 -9.17
CA ALA A 284 18.44 -27.19 -10.11
C ALA A 284 19.82 -27.48 -9.47
N GLY A 285 19.89 -27.68 -8.15
CA GLY A 285 21.11 -28.06 -7.44
C GLY A 285 21.97 -26.90 -6.91
N PHE A 286 21.49 -25.66 -6.91
CA PHE A 286 22.27 -24.48 -6.53
C PHE A 286 22.34 -24.18 -5.01
N GLY A 287 21.77 -25.05 -4.17
CA GLY A 287 21.75 -24.91 -2.72
C GLY A 287 20.69 -23.93 -2.18
N SER A 288 20.39 -24.02 -0.88
CA SER A 288 19.36 -23.19 -0.22
C SER A 288 19.72 -21.70 -0.15
N GLU A 289 21.01 -21.40 -0.04
CA GLU A 289 21.58 -20.04 -0.07
C GLU A 289 21.22 -19.28 -1.34
N ALA A 290 21.18 -19.97 -2.49
CA ALA A 290 20.85 -19.35 -3.76
C ALA A 290 19.42 -18.81 -3.79
N GLY A 291 18.47 -19.51 -3.15
CA GLY A 291 17.07 -19.09 -3.08
C GLY A 291 16.90 -17.75 -2.37
N PHE A 292 17.54 -17.55 -1.22
CA PHE A 292 17.50 -16.28 -0.50
C PHE A 292 18.13 -15.14 -1.30
N ASN A 293 19.27 -15.39 -1.93
CA ASN A 293 19.95 -14.40 -2.77
C ASN A 293 19.10 -14.00 -3.98
N LEU A 294 18.37 -14.95 -4.60
CA LEU A 294 17.48 -14.67 -5.73
C LEU A 294 16.35 -13.73 -5.32
N ILE A 295 15.71 -13.96 -4.18
CA ILE A 295 14.65 -13.08 -3.66
C ILE A 295 15.20 -11.70 -3.32
N ALA A 296 16.41 -11.63 -2.74
CA ALA A 296 17.05 -10.37 -2.43
C ALA A 296 17.34 -9.55 -3.70
N ILE A 297 17.94 -10.19 -4.72
CA ILE A 297 18.26 -9.57 -6.01
C ILE A 297 16.99 -9.17 -6.76
N LEU A 298 15.96 -10.02 -6.75
CA LEU A 298 14.67 -9.74 -7.39
C LEU A 298 13.98 -8.53 -6.78
N ASN A 299 13.89 -8.45 -5.45
CA ASN A 299 13.32 -7.29 -4.78
C ASN A 299 14.19 -6.04 -4.98
N GLY A 300 15.52 -6.16 -4.98
CA GLY A 300 16.43 -5.05 -5.32
C GLY A 300 16.20 -4.50 -6.73
N GLY A 301 16.03 -5.38 -7.72
CA GLY A 301 15.62 -4.99 -9.07
C GLY A 301 14.26 -4.30 -9.07
N SER A 302 13.27 -4.87 -8.36
CA SER A 302 11.91 -4.32 -8.25
C SER A 302 11.87 -2.94 -7.61
N PHE A 303 12.72 -2.67 -6.62
CA PHE A 303 12.87 -1.34 -6.01
C PHE A 303 13.24 -0.29 -7.07
N LEU A 304 14.27 -0.55 -7.89
CA LEU A 304 14.68 0.35 -8.96
C LEU A 304 13.65 0.43 -10.08
N GLY A 305 13.03 -0.70 -10.41
CA GLY A 305 11.95 -0.82 -11.38
C GLY A 305 10.82 0.15 -11.04
N ARG A 306 10.25 0.06 -9.84
CA ARG A 306 9.11 0.88 -9.39
C ARG A 306 9.35 2.38 -9.52
N ILE A 307 10.53 2.86 -9.07
CA ILE A 307 10.87 4.29 -9.12
C ILE A 307 11.04 4.75 -10.57
N THR A 308 11.80 4.00 -11.37
CA THR A 308 12.08 4.37 -12.76
C THR A 308 10.83 4.29 -13.64
N THR A 309 10.04 3.23 -13.51
CA THR A 309 8.81 3.02 -14.29
C THR A 309 7.72 3.98 -13.87
N GLY A 310 7.65 4.35 -12.59
CA GLY A 310 6.75 5.41 -12.10
C GLY A 310 7.09 6.77 -12.73
N MET A 311 8.38 7.15 -12.72
CA MET A 311 8.84 8.40 -13.33
C MET A 311 8.60 8.44 -14.85
N VAL A 312 8.87 7.34 -15.55
CA VAL A 312 8.69 7.24 -17.01
C VAL A 312 7.19 7.16 -17.35
N GLY A 313 6.39 6.50 -16.50
CA GLY A 313 4.94 6.37 -16.64
C GLY A 313 4.22 7.72 -16.60
N ASP A 314 4.70 8.64 -15.76
CA ASP A 314 4.18 10.02 -15.70
C ASP A 314 4.37 10.80 -17.02
N ARG A 315 5.32 10.41 -17.88
CA ARG A 315 5.61 11.08 -19.16
C ARG A 315 5.09 10.35 -20.40
N LEU A 316 5.27 9.02 -20.45
CA LEU A 316 4.96 8.20 -21.63
C LEU A 316 3.60 7.48 -21.53
N GLY A 317 2.93 7.59 -20.37
CA GLY A 317 1.70 6.89 -20.05
C GLY A 317 1.95 5.52 -19.39
N HIS A 318 1.29 5.30 -18.25
CA HIS A 318 1.45 4.10 -17.42
C HIS A 318 1.21 2.78 -18.18
N LEU A 319 0.16 2.70 -19.01
CA LEU A 319 -0.14 1.50 -19.79
C LEU A 319 0.93 1.20 -20.87
N ASN A 320 1.48 2.24 -21.50
CA ASN A 320 2.53 2.06 -22.53
C ASN A 320 3.81 1.51 -21.91
N VAL A 321 4.20 2.05 -20.75
CA VAL A 321 5.34 1.57 -19.97
C VAL A 321 5.10 0.14 -19.49
N LEU A 322 3.90 -0.16 -18.99
CA LEU A 322 3.51 -1.50 -18.54
C LEU A 322 3.67 -2.53 -19.67
N ILE A 323 3.08 -2.29 -20.85
CA ILE A 323 3.16 -3.19 -22.00
C ILE A 323 4.61 -3.39 -22.47
N THR A 324 5.38 -2.30 -22.51
CA THR A 324 6.81 -2.35 -22.90
C THR A 324 7.61 -3.22 -21.94
N MET A 325 7.38 -3.08 -20.64
CA MET A 325 8.08 -3.86 -19.61
C MET A 325 7.65 -5.32 -19.58
N ILE A 326 6.38 -5.62 -19.88
CA ILE A 326 5.92 -7.00 -20.09
C ILE A 326 6.65 -7.64 -21.27
N PHE A 327 6.75 -6.93 -22.41
CA PHE A 327 7.47 -7.44 -23.57
C PHE A 327 8.94 -7.71 -23.25
N ILE A 328 9.62 -6.77 -22.58
CA ILE A 328 11.01 -6.92 -22.16
C ILE A 328 11.18 -8.13 -21.23
N THR A 329 10.31 -8.30 -20.23
CA THR A 329 10.42 -9.44 -19.28
C THR A 329 10.18 -10.79 -19.96
N ILE A 330 9.29 -10.88 -20.95
CA ILE A 330 9.09 -12.09 -21.76
C ILE A 330 10.35 -12.43 -22.54
N VAL A 331 10.95 -11.45 -23.22
CA VAL A 331 12.19 -11.64 -23.98
C VAL A 331 13.34 -12.09 -23.07
N ILE A 332 13.49 -11.48 -21.90
CA ILE A 332 14.52 -11.83 -20.92
C ILE A 332 14.31 -13.25 -20.38
N THR A 333 13.06 -13.65 -20.16
CA THR A 333 12.72 -15.02 -19.75
C THR A 333 13.14 -16.02 -20.84
N GLY A 334 12.85 -15.73 -22.12
CA GLY A 334 13.21 -16.60 -23.25
C GLY A 334 14.71 -16.70 -23.51
N ILE A 335 15.46 -15.60 -23.35
CA ILE A 335 16.90 -15.55 -23.66
C ILE A 335 17.76 -16.05 -22.50
N ILE A 336 17.37 -15.78 -21.25
CA ILE A 336 18.21 -16.08 -20.08
C ILE A 336 17.67 -17.29 -19.31
N PHE A 337 16.41 -17.23 -18.88
CA PHE A 337 15.87 -18.23 -17.95
C PHE A 337 15.70 -19.60 -18.60
N VAL A 338 15.07 -19.66 -19.77
CA VAL A 338 14.79 -20.94 -20.47
C VAL A 338 16.07 -21.71 -20.84
N PRO A 339 17.10 -21.11 -21.49
CA PRO A 339 18.28 -21.85 -21.91
C PRO A 339 19.33 -22.10 -20.80
N PHE A 340 19.45 -21.19 -19.82
CA PHE A 340 20.57 -21.18 -18.87
C PHE A 340 20.17 -21.29 -17.40
N GLY A 341 18.88 -21.17 -17.07
CA GLY A 341 18.40 -21.08 -15.67
C GLY A 341 18.74 -22.29 -14.80
N THR A 342 18.90 -23.48 -15.38
CA THR A 342 19.28 -24.71 -14.66
C THR A 342 20.78 -25.00 -14.68
N LYS A 343 21.56 -24.30 -15.52
CA LYS A 343 22.97 -24.63 -15.78
C LYS A 343 23.95 -23.68 -15.10
N HIS A 344 23.57 -22.41 -14.99
CA HIS A 344 24.44 -21.36 -14.47
C HIS A 344 23.72 -20.50 -13.45
N ILE A 345 24.21 -20.52 -12.20
CA ILE A 345 23.66 -19.68 -11.12
C ILE A 345 23.73 -18.18 -11.44
N GLY A 346 24.78 -17.76 -12.15
CA GLY A 346 24.94 -16.37 -12.60
C GLY A 346 23.81 -15.94 -13.54
N ALA A 347 23.40 -16.80 -14.48
CA ALA A 347 22.27 -16.52 -15.37
C ALA A 347 20.96 -16.40 -14.59
N LEU A 348 20.78 -17.22 -13.56
CA LEU A 348 19.61 -17.17 -12.68
C LEU A 348 19.57 -15.87 -11.85
N TYR A 349 20.72 -15.40 -11.35
CA TYR A 349 20.84 -14.10 -10.67
C TYR A 349 20.60 -12.92 -11.62
N THR A 350 21.15 -12.97 -12.84
CA THR A 350 20.88 -11.94 -13.86
C THR A 350 19.40 -11.90 -14.23
N PHE A 351 18.76 -13.07 -14.40
CA PHE A 351 17.32 -13.17 -14.62
C PHE A 351 16.54 -12.55 -13.47
N ALA A 352 16.85 -12.91 -12.22
CA ALA A 352 16.16 -12.36 -11.05
C ALA A 352 16.25 -10.83 -10.98
N ALA A 353 17.42 -10.24 -11.28
CA ALA A 353 17.61 -8.79 -11.28
C ALA A 353 16.75 -8.10 -12.34
N LEU A 354 16.80 -8.60 -13.58
CA LEU A 354 16.12 -8.02 -14.72
C LEU A 354 14.60 -8.23 -14.68
N TRP A 355 14.17 -9.43 -14.31
CA TRP A 355 12.76 -9.74 -14.09
C TRP A 355 12.22 -8.94 -12.90
N GLY A 356 13.00 -8.84 -11.81
CA GLY A 356 12.71 -7.96 -10.68
C GLY A 356 12.45 -6.52 -11.14
N TYR A 357 13.36 -5.96 -11.95
CA TYR A 357 13.20 -4.62 -12.52
C TYR A 357 11.90 -4.46 -13.31
N GLY A 358 11.61 -5.38 -14.23
CA GLY A 358 10.37 -5.34 -15.01
C GLY A 358 9.11 -5.49 -14.16
N SER A 359 9.12 -6.36 -13.14
CA SER A 359 8.01 -6.58 -12.21
C SER A 359 7.62 -5.32 -11.42
N GLY A 360 8.57 -4.41 -11.18
CA GLY A 360 8.30 -3.14 -10.52
C GLY A 360 7.29 -2.26 -11.26
N SER A 361 7.20 -2.42 -12.58
CA SER A 361 6.23 -1.72 -13.44
C SER A 361 4.79 -2.14 -13.20
N PHE A 362 4.58 -3.39 -12.75
CA PHE A 362 3.25 -3.99 -12.65
C PHE A 362 2.45 -3.34 -11.51
N LEU A 363 3.09 -3.15 -10.37
CA LEU A 363 2.47 -2.58 -9.17
C LEU A 363 2.35 -1.05 -9.23
N SER A 364 3.29 -0.38 -9.93
CA SER A 364 3.27 1.09 -10.06
C SER A 364 2.32 1.56 -11.17
N GLY A 365 1.92 0.65 -12.07
CA GLY A 365 1.12 0.95 -13.27
C GLY A 365 -0.38 0.66 -13.14
N THR A 366 -0.86 0.15 -12.01
CA THR A 366 -2.25 -0.31 -11.86
C THR A 366 -3.23 0.87 -12.06
N PRO A 367 -4.05 0.88 -13.14
CA PRO A 367 -4.82 2.05 -13.56
C PRO A 367 -6.07 2.34 -12.71
N GLY A 368 -6.22 1.70 -11.54
CA GLY A 368 -7.46 1.69 -10.78
C GLY A 368 -8.03 3.07 -10.51
N GLU A 369 -7.19 4.08 -10.33
CA GLU A 369 -7.60 5.47 -10.11
C GLU A 369 -7.50 6.35 -11.37
N TYR A 370 -6.55 6.06 -12.28
CA TYR A 370 -6.37 6.83 -13.52
C TYR A 370 -7.50 6.61 -14.53
N PHE A 371 -8.15 5.45 -14.48
CA PHE A 371 -9.30 5.15 -15.33
C PHE A 371 -10.49 6.06 -15.00
N TRP A 372 -10.75 6.31 -13.71
CA TRP A 372 -11.81 7.22 -13.26
C TRP A 372 -11.52 8.67 -13.64
N THR A 373 -10.28 9.15 -13.48
CA THR A 373 -9.93 10.53 -13.88
C THR A 373 -10.07 10.76 -15.39
N ARG A 374 -9.84 9.72 -16.21
CA ARG A 374 -10.11 9.80 -17.65
C ARG A 374 -11.59 9.66 -17.98
N LEU A 375 -12.35 8.82 -17.28
CA LEU A 375 -13.80 8.68 -17.50
C LEU A 375 -14.56 9.95 -17.11
N ASP A 376 -14.19 10.61 -16.01
CA ASP A 376 -14.76 11.91 -15.62
C ASP A 376 -14.49 12.99 -16.68
N MET A 377 -13.32 12.94 -17.36
CA MET A 377 -13.03 13.83 -18.49
C MET A 377 -13.81 13.48 -19.77
N ILE A 378 -14.32 12.25 -19.89
CA ILE A 378 -15.12 11.80 -21.03
C ILE A 378 -16.63 11.95 -20.75
N GLY A 379 -17.03 12.33 -19.53
CA GLY A 379 -18.42 12.57 -19.16
C GLY A 379 -19.28 11.31 -19.21
N ILE A 380 -18.75 10.18 -18.74
CA ILE A 380 -19.49 8.91 -18.58
C ILE A 380 -19.65 8.58 -17.10
#